data_AF-A0A0C3DWX3-F1
#
_entry.id   AF-A0A0C3DWX3-F1
#
_cell.length_a   1.000
_cell.length_b   1.000
_cell.length_c   1.000
_cell.angle_alpha   90.00
_cell.angle_beta   90.00
_cell.angle_gamma   90.00
#
_symmetry.space_group_name_H-M   'P 1'
#
loop_
_entity.id
_entity.type
_entity.pdbx_description
1 polymer ?
#
loop_
_entity_poly.entity_id
_entity_poly.type
_entity_poly.pdbx_seq_one_letter_code
_entity_poly.pdbx_strand_id
1 'polypeptide(L)'
;MGQTGSKIGTVLYLVYQVAKVIVDTIDAILESHIRDNPTIVNMSGAEDGMDYARRAARAAAEDAATARPEKAAVVRQAQITAEEHLAKGIQPVILPTPREIAETKARIQYKDGLFHFAIAGVSGSGKSSLINAFRGLRNNQPGSAPTGVIETTSKIDRYPDPNSNLPFVWYDIPGAGTLTQRGWQYFNSQGLFVFDCIIVLFDNRLTLTDISILTNCRRFQIPAYIVRSKADVHIRNIMLDTGYDSDCDEKTRCRELYKPSCDRHVEETREIVRQYLKEADLPDQRVYVVSNKTLVSTVKDRVLSPKTIHELELLRDLLEEACARRCIPRGEAP
;
A
#
# COMPACT_ATOMS: atom_id res chain seq x y z
N MET A 1 -22.15 -28.82 -22.81
CA MET A 1 -21.46 -27.54 -23.10
C MET A 1 -22.34 -26.41 -22.56
N GLY A 2 -22.02 -25.78 -21.43
CA GLY A 2 -22.94 -24.78 -20.85
C GLY A 2 -22.52 -24.07 -19.55
N GLN A 3 -21.41 -24.44 -18.89
CA GLN A 3 -21.01 -23.80 -17.63
C GLN A 3 -19.87 -22.77 -17.74
N THR A 4 -19.17 -22.68 -18.87
CA THR A 4 -18.05 -21.75 -19.07
C THR A 4 -18.48 -20.34 -19.45
N GLY A 5 -19.65 -20.16 -20.12
CA GLY A 5 -20.15 -18.85 -20.52
C GLY A 5 -20.66 -17.97 -19.37
N SER A 6 -21.22 -18.58 -18.31
CA SER A 6 -21.77 -17.87 -17.15
C SER A 6 -20.69 -17.27 -16.25
N LYS A 7 -19.59 -17.99 -16.01
CA LYS A 7 -18.47 -17.51 -15.17
C LYS A 7 -17.70 -16.33 -15.79
N ILE A 8 -17.56 -16.31 -17.12
CA ILE A 8 -16.85 -15.22 -17.82
C ILE A 8 -17.67 -13.92 -17.71
N GLY A 9 -19.00 -13.99 -17.84
CA GLY A 9 -19.88 -12.84 -17.65
C GLY A 9 -19.79 -12.26 -16.23
N THR A 10 -19.77 -13.12 -15.20
CA THR A 10 -19.65 -12.69 -13.79
C THR A 10 -18.29 -12.04 -13.49
N VAL A 11 -17.20 -12.59 -14.02
CA VAL A 11 -15.86 -12.02 -13.82
C VAL A 11 -15.73 -10.67 -14.53
N LEU A 12 -16.22 -10.57 -15.78
CA LEU A 12 -16.19 -9.31 -16.53
C LEU A 12 -17.05 -8.23 -15.85
N TYR A 13 -18.21 -8.62 -15.31
CA TYR A 13 -19.09 -7.74 -14.55
C TYR A 13 -18.42 -7.24 -13.26
N LEU A 14 -17.81 -8.14 -12.47
CA LEU A 14 -17.11 -7.75 -11.24
C LEU A 14 -15.97 -6.77 -11.53
N VAL A 15 -15.19 -7.04 -12.57
CA VAL A 15 -14.09 -6.18 -12.98
C VAL A 15 -14.60 -4.80 -13.44
N TYR A 16 -15.70 -4.75 -14.18
CA TYR A 16 -16.35 -3.48 -14.56
C TYR A 16 -16.84 -2.70 -13.33
N GLN A 17 -17.45 -3.36 -12.36
CA GLN A 17 -17.88 -2.71 -11.11
C GLN A 17 -16.71 -2.12 -10.35
N VAL A 18 -15.59 -2.85 -10.22
CA VAL A 18 -14.38 -2.34 -9.55
C VAL A 18 -13.81 -1.14 -10.29
N ALA A 19 -13.72 -1.19 -11.62
CA ALA A 19 -13.23 -0.07 -12.42
C ALA A 19 -14.13 1.17 -12.28
N LYS A 20 -15.46 0.98 -12.26
CA LYS A 20 -16.42 2.06 -12.05
C LYS A 20 -16.22 2.72 -10.68
N VAL A 21 -16.11 1.93 -9.61
CA VAL A 21 -15.87 2.45 -8.25
C VAL A 21 -14.59 3.29 -8.17
N ILE A 22 -13.52 2.87 -8.85
CA ILE A 22 -12.27 3.65 -8.92
C ILE A 22 -12.52 5.01 -9.58
N VAL A 23 -13.23 5.04 -10.71
CA VAL A 23 -13.56 6.30 -11.40
C VAL A 23 -14.42 7.20 -10.52
N ASP A 24 -15.50 6.67 -9.95
CA ASP A 24 -16.40 7.40 -9.07
C ASP A 24 -15.64 7.96 -7.84
N THR A 25 -14.68 7.22 -7.30
CA THR A 25 -13.84 7.67 -6.18
C THR A 25 -12.88 8.79 -6.59
N ILE A 26 -12.29 8.71 -7.79
CA ILE A 26 -11.44 9.78 -8.32
C ILE A 26 -12.25 11.05 -8.52
N ASP A 27 -13.45 10.96 -9.10
CA ASP A 27 -14.33 12.11 -9.30
C ASP A 27 -14.72 12.72 -7.96
N ALA A 28 -15.06 11.89 -6.95
CA ALA A 28 -15.33 12.36 -5.60
C ALA A 28 -14.11 13.07 -4.97
N ILE A 29 -12.89 12.58 -5.19
CA ILE A 29 -11.65 13.23 -4.72
C ILE A 29 -11.48 14.61 -5.37
N LEU A 30 -11.73 14.72 -6.67
CA LEU A 30 -11.62 15.98 -7.42
C LEU A 30 -12.66 17.02 -6.96
N GLU A 31 -13.85 16.55 -6.56
CA GLU A 31 -14.95 17.38 -6.09
C GLU A 31 -14.88 17.70 -4.59
N SER A 32 -14.01 17.04 -3.82
CA SER A 32 -13.91 17.21 -2.36
C SER A 32 -12.87 18.25 -1.95
N HIS A 33 -12.96 18.70 -0.68
CA HIS A 33 -11.85 19.38 0.00
C HIS A 33 -11.00 18.34 0.74
N ILE A 34 -9.67 18.46 0.66
CA ILE A 34 -8.74 17.56 1.34
C ILE A 34 -8.40 18.15 2.71
N ARG A 35 -8.91 17.55 3.79
CA ARG A 35 -8.61 17.96 5.19
C ARG A 35 -7.17 17.60 5.58
N ASP A 36 -6.69 18.12 6.70
CA ASP A 36 -5.37 17.81 7.24
C ASP A 36 -5.21 16.32 7.58
N ASN A 37 -3.96 15.82 7.54
CA ASN A 37 -3.68 14.41 7.86
C ASN A 37 -3.96 14.15 9.36
N PRO A 38 -4.93 13.29 9.71
CA PRO A 38 -5.33 13.08 11.11
C PRO A 38 -4.20 12.48 11.97
N THR A 39 -3.26 11.73 11.39
CA THR A 39 -2.08 11.25 12.13
C THR A 39 -1.22 12.41 12.60
N ILE A 40 -1.00 13.42 11.75
CA ILE A 40 -0.19 14.60 12.11
C ILE A 40 -0.94 15.46 13.13
N VAL A 41 -2.25 15.66 12.94
CA VAL A 41 -3.08 16.44 13.89
C VAL A 41 -3.07 15.79 15.27
N ASN A 42 -3.35 14.49 15.37
CA ASN A 42 -3.36 13.74 16.63
C ASN A 42 -1.98 13.73 17.29
N MET A 43 -0.91 13.62 16.51
CA MET A 43 0.47 13.65 17.01
C MET A 43 0.86 15.02 17.55
N SER A 44 0.52 16.09 16.85
CA SER A 44 0.87 17.46 17.24
C SER A 44 0.18 17.94 18.52
N GLY A 45 -1.00 17.37 18.83
CA GLY A 45 -1.74 17.72 20.04
C GLY A 45 -1.43 16.85 21.26
N ALA A 46 -0.74 15.72 21.09
CA ALA A 46 -0.53 14.74 22.16
C ALA A 46 0.64 15.12 23.08
N GLU A 47 0.46 14.96 24.38
CA GLU A 47 1.52 15.23 25.38
C GLU A 47 2.52 14.07 25.49
N ASP A 48 2.03 12.83 25.36
CA ASP A 48 2.82 11.61 25.38
C ASP A 48 2.25 10.53 24.45
N GLY A 49 3.00 9.42 24.30
CA GLY A 49 2.59 8.31 23.44
C GLY A 49 1.27 7.64 23.84
N MET A 50 0.86 7.72 25.11
CA MET A 50 -0.40 7.16 25.60
C MET A 50 -1.59 8.07 25.28
N ASP A 51 -1.43 9.38 25.44
CA ASP A 51 -2.41 10.39 25.03
C ASP A 51 -2.63 10.34 23.52
N TYR A 52 -1.55 10.21 22.74
CA TYR A 52 -1.64 9.97 21.30
C TYR A 52 -2.49 8.74 20.97
N ALA A 53 -2.19 7.59 21.60
CA ALA A 53 -2.93 6.35 21.35
C ALA A 53 -4.43 6.50 21.67
N ARG A 54 -4.77 7.21 22.76
CA ARG A 54 -6.16 7.49 23.14
C ARG A 54 -6.86 8.39 22.12
N ARG A 55 -6.21 9.47 21.68
CA ARG A 55 -6.77 10.40 20.68
C ARG A 55 -6.94 9.74 19.32
N ALA A 56 -5.94 8.99 18.88
CA ALA A 56 -5.99 8.23 17.65
C ALA A 56 -7.11 7.19 17.69
N ALA A 57 -7.27 6.47 18.81
CA ALA A 57 -8.36 5.52 19.00
C ALA A 57 -9.75 6.18 18.99
N ARG A 58 -9.89 7.38 19.58
CA ARG A 58 -11.14 8.15 19.56
C ARG A 58 -11.47 8.64 18.14
N ALA A 59 -10.50 9.25 17.45
CA ALA A 59 -10.69 9.72 16.08
C ALA A 59 -11.05 8.56 15.14
N ALA A 60 -10.36 7.41 15.26
CA ALA A 60 -10.68 6.22 14.49
C ALA A 60 -12.07 5.65 14.82
N ALA A 61 -12.54 5.76 16.07
CA ALA A 61 -13.88 5.35 16.46
C ALA A 61 -14.97 6.30 15.92
N GLU A 62 -14.70 7.60 15.88
CA GLU A 62 -15.59 8.62 15.30
C GLU A 62 -15.68 8.44 13.76
N ASP A 63 -14.55 8.25 13.07
CA ASP A 63 -14.52 7.92 11.63
C ASP A 63 -15.16 6.54 11.33
N ALA A 64 -15.08 5.58 12.26
CA ALA A 64 -15.72 4.27 12.11
C ALA A 64 -17.22 4.28 12.42
N ALA A 65 -17.70 5.21 13.26
CA ALA A 65 -19.13 5.38 13.55
C ALA A 65 -19.88 5.97 12.34
N THR A 66 -19.18 6.69 11.46
CA THR A 66 -19.70 7.16 10.17
C THR A 66 -19.50 6.15 9.02
N ALA A 67 -18.69 5.10 9.22
CA ALA A 67 -18.40 4.05 8.23
C ALA A 67 -19.07 2.68 8.57
N ARG A 68 -19.06 1.76 7.59
CA ARG A 68 -19.74 0.44 7.66
C ARG A 68 -19.38 -0.38 8.93
N PRO A 69 -20.32 -1.18 9.49
CA PRO A 69 -20.19 -1.83 10.81
C PRO A 69 -19.02 -2.83 10.94
N GLU A 70 -18.51 -3.37 9.84
CA GLU A 70 -17.38 -4.32 9.85
C GLU A 70 -16.03 -3.67 10.23
N LYS A 71 -15.81 -2.39 9.87
CA LYS A 71 -14.59 -1.65 10.27
C LYS A 71 -14.60 -1.34 11.79
N ALA A 72 -15.79 -1.13 12.38
CA ALA A 72 -15.94 -0.81 13.81
C ALA A 72 -15.52 -1.95 14.74
N ALA A 73 -15.70 -3.22 14.34
CA ALA A 73 -15.28 -4.38 15.12
C ALA A 73 -13.74 -4.53 15.15
N VAL A 74 -13.08 -4.26 14.03
CA VAL A 74 -11.61 -4.28 13.91
C VAL A 74 -10.98 -3.19 14.78
N VAL A 75 -11.59 -2.00 14.83
CA VAL A 75 -11.14 -0.88 15.68
C VAL A 75 -11.29 -1.20 17.17
N ARG A 76 -12.42 -1.80 17.60
CA ARG A 76 -12.60 -2.23 19.00
C ARG A 76 -11.61 -3.33 19.40
N GLN A 77 -11.34 -4.28 18.51
CA GLN A 77 -10.33 -5.31 18.77
C GLN A 77 -8.92 -4.72 18.83
N ALA A 78 -8.62 -3.71 18.01
CA ALA A 78 -7.38 -2.96 18.05
C ALA A 78 -7.21 -2.17 19.36
N GLN A 79 -8.30 -1.65 19.94
CA GLN A 79 -8.30 -1.00 21.26
C GLN A 79 -8.01 -1.99 22.39
N ILE A 80 -8.73 -3.12 22.42
CA ILE A 80 -8.53 -4.16 23.45
C ILE A 80 -7.10 -4.73 23.39
N THR A 81 -6.60 -5.01 22.18
CA THR A 81 -5.21 -5.46 22.02
C THR A 81 -4.18 -4.38 22.34
N ALA A 82 -4.46 -3.09 22.08
CA ALA A 82 -3.59 -1.99 22.51
C ALA A 82 -3.52 -1.87 24.04
N GLU A 83 -4.65 -2.07 24.74
CA GLU A 83 -4.71 -2.11 26.20
C GLU A 83 -3.98 -3.34 26.79
N GLU A 84 -4.12 -4.52 26.17
CA GLU A 84 -3.37 -5.73 26.55
C GLU A 84 -1.86 -5.59 26.29
N HIS A 85 -1.47 -4.87 25.25
CA HIS A 85 -0.07 -4.58 24.91
C HIS A 85 0.56 -3.59 25.90
N LEU A 86 -0.25 -2.67 26.43
CA LEU A 86 0.13 -1.78 27.53
C LEU A 86 0.41 -2.56 28.82
N ALA A 87 -0.38 -3.60 29.10
CA ALA A 87 -0.17 -4.49 30.24
C ALA A 87 1.10 -5.38 30.11
N LYS A 88 1.57 -5.62 28.89
CA LYS A 88 2.75 -6.47 28.58
C LYS A 88 4.09 -5.73 28.56
N GLY A 89 4.14 -4.43 28.87
CA GLY A 89 5.41 -3.68 28.99
C GLY A 89 6.14 -3.42 27.66
N ILE A 90 5.39 -3.37 26.54
CA ILE A 90 5.95 -3.05 25.22
C ILE A 90 6.42 -1.58 25.21
N GLN A 91 7.61 -1.33 24.63
CA GLN A 91 8.25 -0.01 24.65
C GLN A 91 7.31 1.12 24.17
N PRO A 92 7.27 2.26 24.89
CA PRO A 92 6.38 3.38 24.56
C PRO A 92 6.63 3.87 23.14
N VAL A 93 5.55 4.30 22.47
CA VAL A 93 5.63 4.97 21.18
C VAL A 93 6.44 6.26 21.38
N ILE A 94 7.67 6.29 20.86
CA ILE A 94 8.47 7.51 20.84
C ILE A 94 7.84 8.42 19.78
N LEU A 95 7.06 9.39 20.25
CA LEU A 95 6.46 10.40 19.40
C LEU A 95 7.56 11.34 18.88
N PRO A 96 7.62 11.61 17.57
CA PRO A 96 8.41 12.70 17.02
C PRO A 96 7.97 14.02 17.63
N THR A 97 8.93 14.88 17.96
CA THR A 97 8.66 16.23 18.42
C THR A 97 8.06 17.08 17.29
N PRO A 98 7.27 18.14 17.61
CA PRO A 98 6.73 19.03 16.58
C PRO A 98 7.80 19.63 15.65
N ARG A 99 9.01 19.85 16.19
CA ARG A 99 10.17 20.29 15.41
C ARG A 99 10.62 19.23 14.40
N GLU A 100 10.74 17.98 14.81
CA GLU A 100 11.09 16.87 13.91
C GLU A 100 10.03 16.64 12.83
N ILE A 101 8.74 16.86 13.15
CA ILE A 101 7.66 16.82 12.15
C ILE A 101 7.86 17.92 11.12
N ALA A 102 8.14 19.16 11.54
CA ALA A 102 8.37 20.29 10.64
C ALA A 102 9.62 20.09 9.76
N GLU A 103 10.72 19.62 10.36
CA GLU A 103 11.96 19.28 9.64
C GLU A 103 11.73 18.16 8.63
N THR A 104 10.94 17.15 8.99
CA THR A 104 10.56 16.06 8.09
C THR A 104 9.72 16.57 6.93
N LYS A 105 8.66 17.36 7.21
CA LYS A 105 7.82 17.98 6.18
C LYS A 105 8.64 18.80 5.19
N ALA A 106 9.60 19.59 5.69
CA ALA A 106 10.50 20.38 4.85
C ALA A 106 11.41 19.47 3.99
N ARG A 107 12.00 18.42 4.59
CA ARG A 107 12.88 17.47 3.91
C ARG A 107 12.19 16.72 2.76
N ILE A 108 10.94 16.29 2.95
CA ILE A 108 10.17 15.58 1.93
C ILE A 108 9.34 16.50 1.01
N GLN A 109 9.48 17.82 1.18
CA GLN A 109 8.71 18.83 0.43
C GLN A 109 7.19 18.59 0.52
N TYR A 110 6.71 18.26 1.71
CA TYR A 110 5.29 18.04 2.00
C TYR A 110 4.47 19.28 1.59
N LYS A 111 3.29 19.07 1.01
CA LYS A 111 2.38 20.15 0.62
C LYS A 111 0.98 19.79 1.09
N ASP A 112 0.36 20.68 1.86
CA ASP A 112 -1.02 20.50 2.29
C ASP A 112 -1.97 20.45 1.06
N GLY A 113 -3.11 19.77 1.23
CA GLY A 113 -4.06 19.54 0.13
C GLY A 113 -3.64 18.46 -0.89
N LEU A 114 -2.57 17.70 -0.63
CA LEU A 114 -2.20 16.51 -1.42
C LEU A 114 -2.24 15.24 -0.57
N PHE A 115 -2.42 14.10 -1.23
CA PHE A 115 -2.23 12.76 -0.66
C PHE A 115 -0.80 12.30 -0.88
N HIS A 116 -0.18 11.85 0.20
CA HIS A 116 1.21 11.44 0.26
C HIS A 116 1.30 9.93 0.47
N PHE A 117 1.64 9.20 -0.60
CA PHE A 117 1.82 7.74 -0.60
C PHE A 117 3.30 7.40 -0.55
N ALA A 118 3.73 6.65 0.46
CA ALA A 118 5.10 6.16 0.56
C ALA A 118 5.21 4.71 0.12
N ILE A 119 6.25 4.37 -0.65
CA ILE A 119 6.61 2.99 -0.97
C ILE A 119 7.91 2.64 -0.27
N ALA A 120 7.84 1.71 0.68
CA ALA A 120 8.97 1.22 1.46
C ALA A 120 9.25 -0.25 1.14
N GLY A 121 10.50 -0.67 1.33
CA GLY A 121 10.92 -2.05 1.10
C GLY A 121 12.37 -2.17 0.68
N VAL A 122 12.89 -3.39 0.64
CA VAL A 122 14.30 -3.65 0.33
C VAL A 122 14.74 -3.10 -1.03
N SER A 123 16.03 -2.79 -1.17
CA SER A 123 16.58 -2.42 -2.48
C SER A 123 16.36 -3.54 -3.50
N GLY A 124 16.08 -3.18 -4.76
CA GLY A 124 15.79 -4.15 -5.81
C GLY A 124 14.40 -4.83 -5.75
N SER A 125 13.54 -4.51 -4.76
CA SER A 125 12.16 -5.03 -4.71
C SER A 125 11.25 -4.44 -5.80
N GLY A 126 11.69 -3.39 -6.50
CA GLY A 126 10.93 -2.77 -7.59
C GLY A 126 10.09 -1.56 -7.19
N LYS A 127 10.43 -0.87 -6.09
CA LYS A 127 9.72 0.34 -5.60
C LYS A 127 9.55 1.40 -6.67
N SER A 128 10.64 1.85 -7.30
CA SER A 128 10.61 2.88 -8.34
C SER A 128 9.80 2.45 -9.56
N SER A 129 9.82 1.15 -9.90
CA SER A 129 8.96 0.60 -10.96
C SER A 129 7.48 0.60 -10.58
N LEU A 130 7.16 0.36 -9.31
CA LEU A 130 5.79 0.43 -8.82
C LEU A 130 5.28 1.88 -8.79
N ILE A 131 6.11 2.84 -8.38
CA ILE A 131 5.81 4.29 -8.46
C ILE A 131 5.49 4.69 -9.91
N ASN A 132 6.34 4.27 -10.85
CA ASN A 132 6.10 4.53 -12.27
C ASN A 132 4.77 3.93 -12.74
N ALA A 133 4.46 2.71 -12.29
CA ALA A 133 3.22 2.03 -12.64
C ALA A 133 1.97 2.74 -12.11
N PHE A 134 1.99 3.20 -10.84
CA PHE A 134 0.92 4.02 -10.28
C PHE A 134 0.73 5.35 -11.00
N ARG A 135 1.81 5.91 -11.54
CA ARG A 135 1.80 7.14 -12.35
C ARG A 135 1.48 6.90 -13.83
N GLY A 136 1.20 5.66 -14.24
CA GLY A 136 0.95 5.30 -15.63
C GLY A 136 2.17 5.46 -16.56
N LEU A 137 3.38 5.50 -16.00
CA LEU A 137 4.63 5.67 -16.73
C LEU A 137 5.35 4.33 -16.91
N ARG A 138 5.97 4.13 -18.07
CA ARG A 138 6.93 3.03 -18.28
C ARG A 138 8.30 3.46 -17.75
N ASN A 139 9.08 2.52 -17.23
CA ASN A 139 10.38 2.80 -16.59
C ASN A 139 11.40 3.56 -17.45
N ASN A 140 11.28 3.52 -18.77
CA ASN A 140 12.18 4.19 -19.70
C ASN A 140 11.65 5.53 -20.24
N GLN A 141 10.55 6.05 -19.68
CA GLN A 141 9.98 7.32 -20.12
C GLN A 141 10.61 8.52 -19.40
N PRO A 142 10.64 9.70 -20.04
CA PRO A 142 11.01 10.94 -19.36
C PRO A 142 10.12 11.20 -18.15
N GLY A 143 10.72 11.57 -17.02
CA GLY A 143 10.00 11.85 -15.76
C GLY A 143 9.66 10.60 -14.92
N SER A 144 10.06 9.41 -15.37
CA SER A 144 10.00 8.18 -14.58
C SER A 144 11.02 8.18 -13.44
N ALA A 145 10.63 7.59 -12.31
CA ALA A 145 11.55 7.27 -11.24
C ALA A 145 12.63 6.31 -11.79
N PRO A 146 13.92 6.62 -11.59
CA PRO A 146 15.02 5.84 -12.12
C PRO A 146 14.97 4.43 -11.51
N THR A 147 15.11 3.41 -12.36
CA THR A 147 15.11 2.02 -11.92
C THR A 147 16.51 1.44 -11.99
N GLY A 148 17.00 0.86 -10.91
CA GLY A 148 18.32 0.22 -10.83
C GLY A 148 18.40 -0.79 -9.69
N VAL A 149 19.39 -1.68 -9.75
CA VAL A 149 19.69 -2.67 -8.69
C VAL A 149 20.56 -2.07 -7.59
N ILE A 150 21.42 -1.11 -7.96
CA ILE A 150 22.21 -0.34 -7.01
C ILE A 150 21.25 0.56 -6.24
N GLU A 151 21.40 0.60 -4.92
CA GLU A 151 20.70 1.54 -4.07
C GLU A 151 21.13 2.97 -4.44
N THR A 152 20.45 3.55 -5.42
CA THR A 152 20.78 4.87 -5.99
C THR A 152 20.31 6.01 -5.11
N THR A 153 19.56 5.71 -4.04
CA THR A 153 18.85 6.73 -3.28
C THR A 153 19.18 6.62 -1.80
N SER A 154 19.94 7.59 -1.29
CA SER A 154 20.19 7.79 0.15
C SER A 154 19.19 8.78 0.78
N LYS A 155 18.30 9.34 -0.04
CA LYS A 155 17.29 10.35 0.32
C LYS A 155 15.92 9.88 -0.16
N ILE A 156 14.85 10.46 0.38
CA ILE A 156 13.50 10.20 -0.10
C ILE A 156 13.27 11.01 -1.37
N ASP A 157 12.85 10.34 -2.43
CA ASP A 157 12.51 11.00 -3.69
C ASP A 157 11.00 11.20 -3.80
N ARG A 158 10.61 12.36 -4.32
CA ARG A 158 9.21 12.78 -4.48
C ARG A 158 8.81 12.77 -5.94
N TYR A 159 7.72 12.09 -6.25
CA TYR A 159 7.15 11.96 -7.60
C TYR A 159 5.67 12.35 -7.62
N PRO A 160 5.33 13.61 -7.94
CA PRO A 160 3.96 14.01 -8.18
C PRO A 160 3.33 13.23 -9.35
N ASP A 161 2.01 13.09 -9.31
CA ASP A 161 1.26 12.52 -10.43
C ASP A 161 1.48 13.35 -11.72
N PRO A 162 1.67 12.73 -12.90
CA PRO A 162 1.76 13.45 -14.16
C PRO A 162 0.48 14.25 -14.49
N ASN A 163 -0.68 13.80 -14.02
CA ASN A 163 -1.93 14.53 -14.15
C ASN A 163 -2.07 15.53 -13.00
N SER A 164 -1.96 16.83 -13.31
CA SER A 164 -2.04 17.92 -12.33
C SER A 164 -3.37 18.01 -11.59
N ASN A 165 -4.44 17.40 -12.11
CA ASN A 165 -5.73 17.38 -11.45
C ASN A 165 -5.76 16.35 -10.31
N LEU A 166 -4.94 15.31 -10.38
CA LEU A 166 -4.89 14.29 -9.34
C LEU A 166 -4.03 14.78 -8.18
N PRO A 167 -4.58 14.89 -6.95
CA PRO A 167 -3.83 15.40 -5.79
C PRO A 167 -2.93 14.31 -5.17
N PHE A 168 -2.25 13.50 -5.98
CA PHE A 168 -1.45 12.36 -5.53
C PHE A 168 0.05 12.64 -5.66
N VAL A 169 0.80 12.27 -4.62
CA VAL A 169 2.25 12.32 -4.61
C VAL A 169 2.80 11.01 -4.10
N TRP A 170 3.69 10.41 -4.89
CA TRP A 170 4.33 9.14 -4.59
C TRP A 170 5.76 9.37 -4.10
N TYR A 171 6.16 8.63 -3.07
CA TYR A 171 7.48 8.76 -2.46
C TYR A 171 8.23 7.44 -2.52
N ASP A 172 9.45 7.47 -3.06
CA ASP A 172 10.36 6.34 -3.01
C ASP A 172 11.16 6.43 -1.71
N ILE A 173 10.86 5.54 -0.78
CA ILE A 173 11.57 5.48 0.49
C ILE A 173 12.82 4.61 0.27
N PRO A 174 14.02 5.12 0.58
CA PRO A 174 15.26 4.40 0.37
C PRO A 174 15.21 3.05 1.09
N GLY A 175 15.77 2.01 0.48
CA GLY A 175 15.72 0.67 1.05
C GLY A 175 16.35 0.64 2.44
N ALA A 176 15.87 -0.26 3.30
CA ALA A 176 16.58 -0.55 4.54
C ALA A 176 17.80 -1.45 4.21
N GLY A 177 18.80 -0.88 3.51
CA GLY A 177 19.98 -1.59 3.02
C GLY A 177 21.10 -1.76 4.06
N THR A 178 21.05 -1.05 5.19
CA THR A 178 22.12 -1.07 6.18
C THR A 178 21.70 -1.78 7.46
N LEU A 179 22.43 -2.86 7.78
CA LEU A 179 22.37 -3.71 8.98
C LEU A 179 22.53 -2.97 10.33
N THR A 180 22.61 -1.64 10.34
CA THR A 180 23.02 -0.84 11.49
C THR A 180 21.88 -0.13 12.22
N GLN A 181 20.67 -0.07 11.66
CA GLN A 181 19.56 0.69 12.26
C GLN A 181 18.39 -0.23 12.66
N ARG A 182 17.91 -0.11 13.91
CA ARG A 182 16.74 -0.87 14.38
C ARG A 182 15.50 -0.40 13.61
N GLY A 183 14.57 -1.29 13.28
CA GLY A 183 13.43 -0.98 12.40
C GLY A 183 12.54 0.20 12.84
N TRP A 184 12.40 0.45 14.15
CA TRP A 184 11.69 1.63 14.67
C TRP A 184 12.46 2.95 14.44
N GLN A 185 13.79 2.92 14.51
CA GLN A 185 14.62 4.08 14.21
C GLN A 185 14.54 4.41 12.72
N TYR A 186 14.46 3.39 11.87
CA TYR A 186 14.23 3.59 10.44
C TYR A 186 12.90 4.30 10.18
N PHE A 187 11.79 3.85 10.79
CA PHE A 187 10.47 4.47 10.63
C PHE A 187 10.47 5.98 10.99
N ASN A 188 11.04 6.34 12.14
CA ASN A 188 11.11 7.74 12.58
C ASN A 188 12.13 8.55 11.77
N SER A 189 13.33 8.00 11.50
CA SER A 189 14.39 8.73 10.78
C SER A 189 14.04 9.00 9.31
N GLN A 190 13.31 8.09 8.66
CA GLN A 190 12.75 8.32 7.32
C GLN A 190 11.46 9.16 7.36
N GLY A 191 10.96 9.50 8.55
CA GLY A 191 9.80 10.36 8.66
C GLY A 191 8.51 9.71 8.17
N LEU A 192 8.38 8.37 8.28
CA LEU A 192 7.25 7.64 7.72
C LEU A 192 5.89 8.06 8.33
N PHE A 193 5.91 8.69 9.50
CA PHE A 193 4.72 9.15 10.21
C PHE A 193 3.95 10.29 9.52
N VAL A 194 4.53 10.98 8.52
CA VAL A 194 3.86 12.11 7.84
C VAL A 194 3.05 11.68 6.61
N PHE A 195 3.19 10.43 6.16
CA PHE A 195 2.48 9.93 4.99
C PHE A 195 1.04 9.57 5.33
N ASP A 196 0.18 9.65 4.32
CA ASP A 196 -1.23 9.26 4.45
C ASP A 196 -1.40 7.75 4.36
N CYS A 197 -0.53 7.10 3.60
CA CYS A 197 -0.54 5.65 3.40
C CYS A 197 0.87 5.15 3.07
N ILE A 198 1.20 3.95 3.55
CA ILE A 198 2.49 3.29 3.33
C ILE A 198 2.28 1.94 2.65
N ILE A 199 2.94 1.75 1.52
CA ILE A 199 2.97 0.49 0.78
C ILE A 199 4.29 -0.21 1.12
N VAL A 200 4.20 -1.36 1.79
CA VAL A 200 5.35 -2.20 2.13
C VAL A 200 5.53 -3.23 1.02
N LEU A 201 6.53 -2.99 0.18
CA LEU A 201 6.82 -3.75 -1.03
C LEU A 201 7.95 -4.77 -0.80
N PHE A 202 7.64 -6.04 -1.00
CA PHE A 202 8.63 -7.12 -1.00
C PHE A 202 8.56 -7.95 -2.29
N ASP A 203 9.63 -8.69 -2.58
CA ASP A 203 9.73 -9.54 -3.77
C ASP A 203 9.79 -11.02 -3.37
N ASN A 204 10.88 -11.42 -2.70
CA ASN A 204 11.09 -12.80 -2.28
C ASN A 204 10.62 -13.07 -0.86
N ARG A 205 11.05 -12.25 0.11
CA ARG A 205 10.81 -12.47 1.55
C ARG A 205 10.54 -11.15 2.24
N LEU A 206 9.69 -11.18 3.25
CA LEU A 206 9.55 -10.07 4.20
C LEU A 206 10.76 -10.03 5.11
N THR A 207 11.26 -8.83 5.39
CA THR A 207 12.36 -8.61 6.33
C THR A 207 11.83 -8.17 7.69
N LEU A 208 12.69 -8.25 8.71
CA LEU A 208 12.39 -7.71 10.04
C LEU A 208 12.11 -6.20 9.99
N THR A 209 12.71 -5.48 9.03
CA THR A 209 12.43 -4.07 8.82
C THR A 209 11.03 -3.84 8.28
N ASP A 210 10.58 -4.65 7.32
CA ASP A 210 9.21 -4.57 6.77
C ASP A 210 8.17 -4.82 7.88
N ILE A 211 8.39 -5.84 8.71
CA ILE A 211 7.55 -6.14 9.88
C ILE A 211 7.56 -4.95 10.85
N SER A 212 8.74 -4.38 11.13
CA SER A 212 8.85 -3.20 12.00
C SER A 212 8.09 -2.00 11.46
N ILE A 213 8.10 -1.77 10.14
CA ILE A 213 7.32 -0.71 9.50
C ILE A 213 5.83 -0.97 9.74
N LEU A 214 5.34 -2.20 9.47
CA LEU A 214 3.94 -2.57 9.68
C LEU A 214 3.50 -2.39 11.14
N THR A 215 4.35 -2.80 12.10
CA THR A 215 4.08 -2.61 13.53
C THR A 215 3.97 -1.12 13.88
N ASN A 216 4.85 -0.27 13.35
CA ASN A 216 4.80 1.17 13.59
C ASN A 216 3.60 1.83 12.89
N CYS A 217 3.27 1.44 11.66
CA CYS A 217 2.06 1.92 10.98
C CYS A 217 0.80 1.65 11.83
N ARG A 218 0.68 0.46 12.43
CA ARG A 218 -0.41 0.13 13.35
C ARG A 218 -0.40 1.03 14.59
N ARG A 219 0.77 1.31 15.18
CA ARG A 219 0.91 2.21 16.33
C ARG A 219 0.47 3.64 16.01
N PHE A 220 0.83 4.14 14.81
CA PHE A 220 0.49 5.49 14.35
C PHE A 220 -0.85 5.59 13.60
N GLN A 221 -1.64 4.51 13.58
CA GLN A 221 -2.91 4.41 12.85
C GLN A 221 -2.78 4.89 11.39
N ILE A 222 -1.67 4.53 10.74
CA ILE A 222 -1.40 4.81 9.32
C ILE A 222 -1.78 3.56 8.53
N PRO A 223 -2.66 3.67 7.52
CA PRO A 223 -2.98 2.57 6.62
C PRO A 223 -1.72 2.03 5.93
N ALA A 224 -1.48 0.73 6.08
CA ALA A 224 -0.36 0.04 5.47
C ALA A 224 -0.84 -1.12 4.60
N TYR A 225 -0.23 -1.25 3.41
CA TYR A 225 -0.58 -2.29 2.43
C TYR A 225 0.64 -3.15 2.14
N ILE A 226 0.47 -4.46 2.27
CA ILE A 226 1.52 -5.44 1.98
C ILE A 226 1.41 -5.84 0.53
N VAL A 227 2.44 -5.53 -0.26
CA VAL A 227 2.44 -5.77 -1.71
C VAL A 227 3.64 -6.64 -2.09
N ARG A 228 3.36 -7.75 -2.76
CA ARG A 228 4.37 -8.60 -3.40
C ARG A 228 4.52 -8.20 -4.87
N SER A 229 5.72 -7.76 -5.24
CA SER A 229 6.04 -7.38 -6.62
C SER A 229 6.47 -8.58 -7.46
N LYS A 230 6.73 -8.33 -8.76
CA LYS A 230 7.30 -9.30 -9.72
C LYS A 230 6.49 -10.59 -9.85
N ALA A 231 5.17 -10.52 -9.68
CA ALA A 231 4.29 -11.66 -9.84
C ALA A 231 4.46 -12.36 -11.20
N ASP A 232 4.71 -11.60 -12.28
CA ASP A 232 4.94 -12.17 -13.61
C ASP A 232 6.20 -13.04 -13.71
N VAL A 233 7.23 -12.76 -12.89
CA VAL A 233 8.45 -13.57 -12.82
C VAL A 233 8.20 -14.84 -12.02
N HIS A 234 7.59 -14.72 -10.84
CA HIS A 234 7.31 -15.87 -9.98
C HIS A 234 6.34 -16.86 -10.61
N ILE A 235 5.27 -16.36 -11.24
CA ILE A 235 4.30 -17.21 -11.96
C ILE A 235 4.97 -17.94 -13.12
N ARG A 236 5.86 -17.26 -13.85
CA ARG A 236 6.62 -17.89 -14.93
C ARG A 236 7.52 -19.01 -14.40
N ASN A 237 8.21 -18.78 -13.27
CA ASN A 237 9.05 -19.82 -12.66
C ASN A 237 8.22 -21.05 -12.25
N ILE A 238 7.05 -20.85 -11.63
CA ILE A 238 6.14 -21.96 -11.29
C ILE A 238 5.67 -22.71 -12.55
N MET A 239 5.40 -21.99 -13.63
CA MET A 239 5.06 -22.63 -14.91
C MET A 239 6.22 -23.48 -15.42
N LEU A 240 7.45 -22.96 -15.41
CA LEU A 240 8.66 -23.70 -15.81
C LEU A 240 8.84 -24.97 -14.97
N ASP A 241 8.66 -24.88 -13.65
CA ASP A 241 8.76 -26.03 -12.73
C ASP A 241 7.66 -27.09 -12.99
N THR A 242 6.52 -26.66 -13.53
CA THR A 242 5.42 -27.54 -13.96
C THR A 242 5.67 -28.14 -15.35
N GLY A 243 6.83 -27.86 -15.96
CA GLY A 243 7.23 -28.37 -17.27
C GLY A 243 6.70 -27.55 -18.45
N TYR A 244 6.34 -26.28 -18.25
CA TYR A 244 6.13 -25.33 -19.35
C TYR A 244 7.48 -24.94 -19.95
N ASP A 245 7.56 -24.91 -21.27
CA ASP A 245 8.72 -24.41 -21.99
C ASP A 245 8.27 -23.35 -23.00
N SER A 246 8.71 -22.10 -22.83
CA SER A 246 8.30 -21.01 -23.73
C SER A 246 8.79 -21.17 -25.17
N ASP A 247 9.82 -21.99 -25.38
CA ASP A 247 10.42 -22.21 -26.70
C ASP A 247 9.72 -23.36 -27.44
N CYS A 248 9.12 -24.30 -26.70
CA CYS A 248 8.47 -25.50 -27.25
C CYS A 248 6.94 -25.46 -27.20
N ASP A 249 6.34 -24.75 -26.23
CA ASP A 249 4.89 -24.79 -25.98
C ASP A 249 4.11 -23.66 -26.67
N GLU A 250 2.91 -24.00 -27.14
CA GLU A 250 1.99 -23.01 -27.70
C GLU A 250 1.45 -22.02 -26.66
N LYS A 251 1.04 -20.83 -27.16
CA LYS A 251 0.36 -19.80 -26.36
C LYS A 251 -0.91 -20.29 -25.67
N THR A 252 -1.52 -21.38 -26.14
CA THR A 252 -2.71 -22.00 -25.52
C THR A 252 -2.33 -22.65 -24.19
N ARG A 253 -1.27 -23.47 -24.18
CA ARG A 253 -0.74 -24.11 -22.96
C ARG A 253 -0.24 -23.09 -21.95
N CYS A 254 0.34 -21.98 -22.42
CA CYS A 254 0.66 -20.84 -21.56
C CYS A 254 -0.57 -20.30 -20.82
N ARG A 255 -1.72 -20.14 -21.49
CA ARG A 255 -2.95 -19.63 -20.88
C ARG A 255 -3.56 -20.62 -19.89
N GLU A 256 -3.51 -21.91 -20.21
CA GLU A 256 -4.02 -22.99 -19.35
C GLU A 256 -3.22 -23.10 -18.05
N LEU A 257 -1.88 -23.01 -18.12
CA LEU A 257 -1.02 -23.12 -16.95
C LEU A 257 -0.91 -21.83 -16.15
N TYR A 258 -1.14 -20.66 -16.77
CA TYR A 258 -1.00 -19.37 -16.10
C TYR A 258 -1.97 -19.23 -14.91
N LYS A 259 -3.24 -19.62 -15.08
CA LYS A 259 -4.25 -19.43 -14.03
C LYS A 259 -3.98 -20.31 -12.80
N PRO A 260 -3.74 -21.63 -12.92
CA PRO A 260 -3.34 -22.46 -11.78
C PRO A 260 -2.02 -22.01 -11.13
N SER A 261 -1.04 -21.58 -11.93
CA SER A 261 0.24 -21.09 -11.40
C SER A 261 0.08 -19.77 -10.63
N CYS A 262 -0.78 -18.88 -11.12
CA CYS A 262 -1.16 -17.65 -10.45
C CYS A 262 -1.86 -17.94 -9.12
N ASP A 263 -2.86 -18.82 -9.12
CA ASP A 263 -3.62 -19.15 -7.91
C ASP A 263 -2.72 -19.82 -6.85
N ARG A 264 -1.82 -20.73 -7.28
CA ARG A 264 -0.79 -21.32 -6.42
C ARG A 264 0.13 -20.25 -5.83
N HIS A 265 0.66 -19.35 -6.65
CA HIS A 265 1.55 -18.29 -6.19
C HIS A 265 0.88 -17.36 -5.17
N VAL A 266 -0.38 -17.01 -5.41
CA VAL A 266 -1.17 -16.16 -4.51
C VAL A 266 -1.39 -16.85 -3.16
N GLU A 267 -1.76 -18.14 -3.17
CA GLU A 267 -2.01 -18.86 -1.92
C GLU A 267 -0.73 -19.07 -1.11
N GLU A 268 0.34 -19.53 -1.74
CA GLU A 268 1.66 -19.68 -1.08
C GLU A 268 2.13 -18.33 -0.48
N THR A 269 1.94 -17.23 -1.21
CA THR A 269 2.27 -15.89 -0.70
C THR A 269 1.44 -15.54 0.54
N ARG A 270 0.13 -15.82 0.51
CA ARG A 270 -0.77 -15.52 1.63
C ARG A 270 -0.42 -16.31 2.87
N GLU A 271 -0.13 -17.61 2.72
CA GLU A 271 0.28 -18.48 3.84
C GLU A 271 1.57 -18.00 4.48
N ILE A 272 2.60 -17.72 3.66
CA ILE A 272 3.90 -17.24 4.14
C ILE A 272 3.74 -15.92 4.91
N VAL A 273 3.00 -14.95 4.35
CA VAL A 273 2.81 -13.66 5.02
C VAL A 273 1.98 -13.83 6.30
N ARG A 274 0.93 -14.66 6.28
CA ARG A 274 0.13 -14.94 7.49
C ARG A 274 0.99 -15.52 8.60
N GLN A 275 1.93 -16.42 8.27
CA GLN A 275 2.88 -16.95 9.24
C GLN A 275 3.77 -15.83 9.81
N TYR A 276 4.36 -14.98 8.97
CA TYR A 276 5.19 -13.86 9.44
C TYR A 276 4.41 -12.87 10.30
N LEU A 277 3.15 -12.56 9.96
CA LEU A 277 2.30 -11.69 10.77
C LEU A 277 1.97 -12.30 12.12
N LYS A 278 1.69 -13.62 12.15
CA LYS A 278 1.44 -14.37 13.39
C LYS A 278 2.67 -14.40 14.31
N GLU A 279 3.86 -14.62 13.74
CA GLU A 279 5.12 -14.58 14.49
C GLU A 279 5.40 -13.18 15.07
N ALA A 280 4.92 -12.13 14.41
CA ALA A 280 5.07 -10.74 14.83
C ALA A 280 3.93 -10.20 15.71
N ASP A 281 2.95 -11.03 16.11
CA ASP A 281 1.75 -10.63 16.87
C ASP A 281 0.96 -9.48 16.20
N LEU A 282 0.91 -9.51 14.86
CA LEU A 282 0.14 -8.59 14.03
C LEU A 282 -1.14 -9.28 13.55
N PRO A 283 -2.26 -8.55 13.42
CA PRO A 283 -3.49 -9.09 12.86
C PRO A 283 -3.25 -9.53 11.41
N ASP A 284 -4.04 -10.51 10.95
CA ASP A 284 -3.99 -10.93 9.55
C ASP A 284 -4.33 -9.74 8.64
N GLN A 285 -3.52 -9.53 7.61
CA GLN A 285 -3.67 -8.45 6.64
C GLN A 285 -3.70 -9.01 5.23
N ARG A 286 -4.48 -8.36 4.36
CA ARG A 286 -4.54 -8.74 2.95
C ARG A 286 -3.21 -8.46 2.26
N VAL A 287 -2.73 -9.44 1.49
CA VAL A 287 -1.56 -9.31 0.63
C VAL A 287 -1.99 -9.14 -0.81
N TYR A 288 -1.45 -8.12 -1.46
CA TYR A 288 -1.66 -7.86 -2.88
C TYR A 288 -0.47 -8.40 -3.66
N VAL A 289 -0.75 -9.09 -4.76
CA VAL A 289 0.27 -9.71 -5.61
C VAL A 289 0.14 -9.01 -6.95
N VAL A 290 1.18 -8.30 -7.36
CA VAL A 290 1.11 -7.37 -8.48
C VAL A 290 2.26 -7.55 -9.45
N SER A 291 1.97 -7.32 -10.72
CA SER A 291 2.99 -7.06 -11.74
C SER A 291 2.94 -5.58 -12.15
N ASN A 292 4.11 -4.96 -12.21
CA ASN A 292 4.20 -3.56 -12.64
C ASN A 292 3.71 -3.38 -14.09
N LYS A 293 3.86 -4.41 -14.95
CA LYS A 293 3.45 -4.34 -16.36
C LYS A 293 1.94 -4.26 -16.52
N THR A 294 1.20 -5.08 -15.78
CA THR A 294 -0.26 -5.10 -15.76
C THR A 294 -0.78 -3.80 -15.16
N LEU A 295 -0.18 -3.34 -14.05
CA LEU A 295 -0.55 -2.08 -13.41
C LEU A 295 -0.37 -0.87 -14.34
N VAL A 296 0.76 -0.76 -15.07
CA VAL A 296 0.97 0.29 -16.08
C VAL A 296 -0.14 0.26 -17.13
N SER A 297 -0.47 -0.91 -17.69
CA SER A 297 -1.52 -1.00 -18.71
C SER A 297 -2.91 -0.62 -18.18
N THR A 298 -3.18 -0.94 -16.91
CA THR A 298 -4.45 -0.60 -16.26
C THR A 298 -4.56 0.90 -15.98
N VAL A 299 -3.50 1.54 -15.48
CA VAL A 299 -3.51 2.97 -15.16
C VAL A 299 -3.45 3.83 -16.42
N LYS A 300 -2.54 3.50 -17.35
CA LYS A 300 -2.28 4.32 -18.55
C LYS A 300 -3.31 4.09 -19.64
N ASP A 301 -3.48 2.84 -20.05
CA ASP A 301 -4.28 2.52 -21.23
C ASP A 301 -5.76 2.31 -20.85
N ARG A 302 -6.09 2.29 -19.55
CA ARG A 302 -7.41 1.90 -19.01
C ARG A 302 -7.88 0.54 -19.55
N VAL A 303 -6.91 -0.32 -19.91
CA VAL A 303 -7.15 -1.66 -20.44
C VAL A 303 -6.87 -2.68 -19.35
N LEU A 304 -7.78 -3.63 -19.24
CA LEU A 304 -7.70 -4.72 -18.30
C LEU A 304 -6.99 -5.89 -18.96
N SER A 305 -5.81 -6.21 -18.43
CA SER A 305 -5.08 -7.37 -18.91
C SER A 305 -5.76 -8.65 -18.41
N PRO A 306 -5.85 -9.71 -19.22
CA PRO A 306 -6.28 -11.02 -18.73
C PRO A 306 -5.31 -11.61 -17.69
N LYS A 307 -4.14 -10.97 -17.50
CA LYS A 307 -3.12 -11.32 -16.52
C LYS A 307 -3.21 -10.52 -15.21
N THR A 308 -4.20 -9.63 -15.08
CA THR A 308 -4.45 -8.87 -13.85
C THR A 308 -4.80 -9.83 -12.71
N ILE A 309 -4.18 -9.61 -11.56
CA ILE A 309 -4.30 -10.41 -10.33
C ILE A 309 -4.99 -9.56 -9.27
N HIS A 310 -4.24 -8.68 -8.59
CA HIS A 310 -4.73 -7.84 -7.51
C HIS A 310 -4.50 -6.33 -7.78
N GLU A 311 -4.02 -5.94 -8.97
CA GLU A 311 -3.66 -4.55 -9.29
C GLU A 311 -4.84 -3.58 -9.18
N LEU A 312 -6.02 -3.97 -9.68
CA LEU A 312 -7.23 -3.17 -9.59
C LEU A 312 -7.72 -3.04 -8.14
N GLU A 313 -7.68 -4.13 -7.39
CA GLU A 313 -8.14 -4.16 -6.01
C GLU A 313 -7.23 -3.30 -5.14
N LEU A 314 -5.92 -3.35 -5.37
CA LEU A 314 -4.95 -2.50 -4.70
C LEU A 314 -5.24 -1.01 -4.99
N LEU A 315 -5.47 -0.64 -6.26
CA LEU A 315 -5.81 0.73 -6.63
C LEU A 315 -7.10 1.20 -5.95
N ARG A 316 -8.16 0.39 -6.02
CA ARG A 316 -9.45 0.69 -5.36
C ARG A 316 -9.25 0.89 -3.87
N ASP A 317 -8.66 -0.10 -3.20
CA ASP A 317 -8.56 -0.10 -1.74
C ASP A 317 -7.64 1.04 -1.24
N LEU A 318 -6.62 1.45 -2.01
CA LEU A 318 -5.80 2.63 -1.71
C LEU A 318 -6.58 3.93 -1.87
N LEU A 319 -7.33 4.09 -2.96
CA LEU A 319 -8.08 5.32 -3.25
C LEU A 319 -9.28 5.51 -2.34
N GLU A 320 -10.02 4.43 -2.06
CA GLU A 320 -11.15 4.46 -1.12
C GLU A 320 -10.69 4.84 0.29
N GLU A 321 -9.59 4.28 0.77
CA GLU A 321 -9.06 4.59 2.11
C GLU A 321 -8.50 6.02 2.18
N ALA A 322 -7.80 6.48 1.13
CA ALA A 322 -7.36 7.86 1.02
C ALA A 322 -8.57 8.82 1.05
N CYS A 323 -9.59 8.55 0.25
CA CYS A 323 -10.81 9.34 0.18
C CYS A 323 -11.54 9.36 1.54
N ALA A 324 -11.80 8.20 2.14
CA ALA A 324 -12.48 8.09 3.43
C ALA A 324 -11.75 8.86 4.55
N ARG A 325 -10.41 8.89 4.48
CA ARG A 325 -9.59 9.52 5.52
C ARG A 325 -9.50 11.04 5.37
N ARG A 326 -9.51 11.61 4.15
CA ARG A 326 -9.26 13.05 3.96
C ARG A 326 -10.23 13.82 3.07
N CYS A 327 -11.14 13.17 2.35
CA CYS A 327 -12.11 13.89 1.51
C CYS A 327 -13.34 14.29 2.33
N ILE A 328 -13.65 15.59 2.30
CA ILE A 328 -14.91 16.15 2.78
C ILE A 328 -15.68 16.69 1.57
N PRO A 329 -16.96 16.33 1.37
CA PRO A 329 -17.77 16.90 0.29
C PRO A 329 -17.82 18.43 0.40
N ARG A 330 -17.66 19.15 -0.72
CA ARG A 330 -17.66 20.63 -0.74
C ARG A 330 -18.93 21.30 -0.16
N GLY A 331 -20.03 20.56 -0.02
CA GLY A 331 -21.28 21.04 0.56
C GLY A 331 -21.36 21.00 2.10
N GLU A 332 -20.39 20.36 2.77
CA GLU A 332 -20.34 20.22 4.24
C GLU A 332 -19.13 20.95 4.86
N ALA A 333 -18.45 21.81 4.09
CA ALA A 333 -17.41 22.66 4.65
C ALA A 333 -18.05 23.66 5.65
N PRO A 334 -17.54 23.77 6.90
CA PRO A 334 -18.03 24.74 7.87
C PRO A 334 -17.76 26.20 7.48
#